data_AF-A0A370E0H9-F1
#
_entry.id   AF-A0A370E0H9-F1
#
_cell.length_a   1.000
_cell.length_b   1.000
_cell.length_c   1.000
_cell.angle_alpha   90.00
_cell.angle_beta   90.00
_cell.angle_gamma   90.00
#
_symmetry.space_group_name_H-M   'P 1'
#
loop_
_entity.id
_entity.type
_entity.pdbx_description
1 polymer ?
#
loop_
_entity_poly.entity_id
_entity_poly.type
_entity_poly.pdbx_seq_one_letter_code
_entity_poly.pdbx_strand_id
1 'polypeptide(L)'
;MFSTLPMKHLRIQLLTGDLPEASLILAELGVFAPDPRPTLEAELPSIPGEDYRHFYTQARSRFDKIARHVAYTDTLESKEVHAVSEADLQLTNDWLGEVWSDCSEFEEERHRLQDQLHATDELEQTLDNFSNLNIDLKFH
;
A
#
# COMPACT_ATOMS: atom_id res chain seq x y z
N MET A 1 18.37 -10.20 37.98
CA MET A 1 17.19 -11.06 37.79
C MET A 1 16.08 -10.17 37.28
N PHE A 2 15.71 -10.29 36.00
CA PHE A 2 14.65 -9.47 35.42
C PHE A 2 13.30 -10.11 35.75
N SER A 3 12.50 -9.45 36.59
CA SER A 3 11.11 -9.82 36.83
C SER A 3 10.20 -8.97 35.98
N THR A 4 9.06 -9.50 35.55
CA THR A 4 8.05 -8.75 34.83
C THR A 4 7.53 -7.58 35.68
N LEU A 5 7.35 -6.42 35.06
CA LEU A 5 6.74 -5.26 35.70
C LEU A 5 5.22 -5.50 35.83
N PRO A 6 4.61 -5.24 37.00
CA PRO A 6 3.16 -5.39 37.15
C PRO A 6 2.44 -4.36 36.30
N MET A 7 1.58 -4.82 35.38
CA MET A 7 0.72 -3.95 34.56
C MET A 7 -0.61 -3.69 35.24
N LYS A 8 -1.16 -2.48 35.08
CA LYS A 8 -2.49 -2.12 35.54
C LYS A 8 -3.44 -2.06 34.34
N HIS A 9 -4.62 -2.65 34.50
CA HIS A 9 -5.68 -2.51 33.53
C HIS A 9 -6.39 -1.16 33.70
N LEU A 10 -6.50 -0.38 32.63
CA LEU A 10 -7.12 0.94 32.62
C LEU A 10 -8.21 1.00 31.55
N ARG A 11 -9.32 1.67 31.86
CA ARG A 11 -10.39 1.98 30.90
C ARG A 11 -10.50 3.49 30.78
N ILE A 12 -10.37 4.00 29.57
CA ILE A 12 -10.48 5.42 29.25
C ILE A 12 -11.78 5.61 28.48
N GLN A 13 -12.54 6.66 28.83
CA GLN A 13 -13.74 7.08 28.10
C GLN A 13 -13.44 8.44 27.51
N LEU A 14 -13.68 8.57 26.20
CA LEU A 14 -13.35 9.75 25.41
C LEU A 14 -14.54 10.09 24.52
N LEU A 15 -14.63 11.36 24.12
CA LEU A 15 -15.52 11.75 23.03
C LEU A 15 -14.92 11.25 21.71
N THR A 16 -15.78 10.91 20.74
CA THR A 16 -15.33 10.46 19.42
C THR A 16 -14.43 11.49 18.73
N GLY A 17 -14.68 12.78 18.95
CA GLY A 17 -13.85 13.87 18.41
C GLY A 17 -12.43 13.92 18.97
N ASP A 18 -12.22 13.46 20.21
CA ASP A 18 -10.92 13.48 20.88
C ASP A 18 -10.11 12.19 20.63
N LEU A 19 -10.73 11.18 20.00
CA LEU A 19 -10.14 9.86 19.78
C LEU A 19 -8.84 9.91 18.95
N PRO A 20 -8.73 10.70 17.86
CA PRO A 20 -7.49 10.78 17.09
C PRO A 20 -6.32 11.33 17.91
N GLU A 21 -6.54 12.42 18.66
CA GLU A 21 -5.51 13.07 19.46
C GLU A 21 -5.09 12.20 20.66
N ALA A 22 -6.06 11.59 21.35
CA ALA A 22 -5.77 10.65 22.42
C ALA A 22 -4.99 9.43 21.93
N SER A 23 -5.30 8.93 20.72
CA SER A 23 -4.57 7.80 20.12
C SER A 23 -3.13 8.17 19.80
N LEU A 24 -2.88 9.39 19.32
CA LEU A 24 -1.53 9.90 19.08
C LEU A 24 -0.74 10.00 20.39
N ILE A 25 -1.32 10.62 21.42
CA ILE A 25 -0.69 10.72 22.74
C ILE A 25 -0.34 9.33 23.29
N LEU A 26 -1.25 8.36 23.17
CA LEU A 26 -1.00 6.99 23.61
C LEU A 26 0.16 6.34 22.82
N ALA A 27 0.20 6.54 21.50
CA ALA A 27 1.27 6.02 20.64
C ALA A 27 2.63 6.64 20.99
N GLU A 28 2.69 7.94 21.25
CA GLU A 28 3.90 8.66 21.68
C GLU A 28 4.39 8.20 23.05
N LEU A 29 3.46 7.97 24.00
CA LEU A 29 3.80 7.46 25.31
C LEU A 29 4.44 6.07 25.24
N GLY A 30 3.99 5.21 24.32
CA GLY A 30 4.60 3.89 24.06
C GLY A 30 4.59 2.91 25.24
N VAL A 31 3.92 3.25 26.35
CA VAL A 31 3.90 2.49 27.62
C VAL A 31 2.54 1.87 27.92
N PHE A 32 1.89 1.32 26.90
CA PHE A 32 0.63 0.61 27.06
C PHE A 32 0.57 -0.62 26.15
N ALA A 33 -0.30 -1.56 26.50
CA ALA A 33 -0.71 -2.65 25.62
C ALA A 33 -2.22 -2.54 25.41
N PRO A 34 -2.71 -2.47 24.16
CA PRO A 34 -4.14 -2.52 23.88
C PRO A 34 -4.77 -3.78 24.50
N ASP A 35 -5.97 -3.64 25.05
CA ASP A 35 -6.68 -4.79 25.59
C ASP A 35 -7.19 -5.68 24.44
N PRO A 36 -6.82 -6.97 24.39
CA PRO A 36 -7.18 -7.85 23.28
C PRO A 36 -8.61 -8.37 23.37
N ARG A 37 -9.36 -8.03 24.43
CA ARG A 37 -10.76 -8.46 24.56
C ARG A 37 -11.55 -7.93 23.36
N PRO A 38 -12.42 -8.77 22.77
CA PRO A 38 -13.23 -8.35 21.63
C PRO A 38 -14.04 -7.12 22.04
N THR A 39 -14.07 -6.14 21.14
CA THR A 39 -14.97 -5.00 21.22
C THR A 39 -16.39 -5.52 21.43
N LEU A 40 -17.22 -4.78 22.17
CA LEU A 40 -18.65 -5.06 22.29
C LEU A 40 -19.33 -4.68 20.96
N GLU A 41 -18.91 -5.30 19.86
CA GLU A 41 -19.36 -5.02 18.49
C GLU A 41 -20.87 -5.24 18.37
N ALA A 42 -21.43 -6.13 19.18
CA ALA A 42 -22.88 -6.33 19.27
C ALA A 42 -23.63 -5.20 19.99
N GLU A 43 -22.95 -4.38 20.78
CA GLU A 43 -23.53 -3.28 21.57
C GLU A 43 -23.23 -1.90 20.99
N LEU A 44 -22.32 -1.81 20.02
CA LEU A 44 -21.96 -0.56 19.35
C LEU A 44 -22.58 -0.50 17.95
N PRO A 45 -23.22 0.62 17.57
CA PRO A 45 -23.79 0.78 16.23
C PRO A 45 -22.73 0.81 15.12
N SER A 46 -21.50 1.20 15.45
CA SER A 46 -20.32 1.15 14.57
C SER A 46 -19.04 1.11 15.42
N ILE A 47 -17.96 0.56 14.86
CA ILE A 47 -16.65 0.55 15.51
C ILE A 47 -15.92 1.85 15.14
N PRO A 48 -15.58 2.72 16.12
CA PRO A 48 -14.85 3.95 15.82
C PRO A 48 -13.51 3.67 15.12
N GLY A 49 -13.23 4.41 14.04
CA GLY A 49 -11.98 4.30 13.27
C GLY A 49 -11.90 3.10 12.32
N GLU A 50 -13.00 2.36 12.12
CA GLU A 50 -13.05 1.29 11.11
C GLU A 50 -12.82 1.83 9.69
N ASP A 51 -13.55 2.88 9.32
CA ASP A 51 -13.41 3.55 8.02
C ASP A 51 -12.02 4.18 7.87
N TYR A 52 -11.53 4.88 8.90
CA TYR A 52 -10.15 5.37 8.95
C TYR A 52 -9.12 4.27 8.65
N ARG A 53 -9.23 3.10 9.30
CA ARG A 53 -8.31 1.97 9.07
C ARG A 53 -8.42 1.43 7.65
N HIS A 54 -9.63 1.41 7.10
CA HIS A 54 -9.87 1.01 5.72
C HIS A 54 -9.18 1.96 4.74
N PHE A 55 -9.40 3.27 4.86
CA PHE A 55 -8.77 4.28 4.01
C PHE A 55 -7.24 4.27 4.16
N TYR A 56 -6.72 4.14 5.39
CA TYR A 56 -5.28 4.07 5.63
C TYR A 56 -4.64 2.87 4.91
N THR A 57 -5.26 1.70 5.00
CA THR A 57 -4.74 0.47 4.39
C THR A 57 -4.72 0.60 2.85
N GLN A 58 -5.78 1.17 2.28
CA GLN A 58 -5.83 1.45 0.84
C GLN A 58 -4.77 2.47 0.41
N ALA A 59 -4.71 3.63 1.08
CA ALA A 59 -3.79 4.71 0.76
C ALA A 59 -2.34 4.23 0.86
N ARG A 60 -2.01 3.48 1.92
CA ARG A 60 -0.67 2.91 2.10
C ARG A 60 -0.29 1.96 0.99
N SER A 61 -1.20 1.07 0.59
CA SER A 61 -0.97 0.13 -0.51
C SER A 61 -0.73 0.84 -1.84
N ARG A 62 -1.52 1.88 -2.15
CA ARG A 62 -1.32 2.71 -3.36
C ARG A 62 0.00 3.45 -3.32
N PHE A 63 0.30 4.10 -2.20
CA PHE A 63 1.56 4.81 -1.99
C PHE A 63 2.76 3.88 -2.18
N ASP A 64 2.76 2.69 -1.58
CA ASP A 64 3.86 1.74 -1.69
C ASP A 64 4.05 1.23 -3.13
N LYS A 65 2.99 1.18 -3.95
CA LYS A 65 3.08 0.86 -5.38
C LYS A 65 3.68 2.03 -6.18
N ILE A 66 3.13 3.24 -6.00
CA ILE A 66 3.63 4.44 -6.66
C ILE A 66 5.10 4.67 -6.33
N ALA A 67 5.48 4.60 -5.05
CA ALA A 67 6.85 4.82 -4.59
C ALA A 67 7.85 3.86 -5.25
N ARG A 68 7.46 2.58 -5.42
CA ARG A 68 8.27 1.61 -6.17
C ARG A 68 8.37 1.97 -7.65
N HIS A 69 7.28 2.43 -8.26
CA HIS A 69 7.24 2.80 -9.66
C HIS A 69 8.15 4.02 -9.98
N VAL A 70 8.13 5.05 -9.13
CA VAL A 70 8.93 6.28 -9.33
C VAL A 70 10.31 6.25 -8.65
N ALA A 71 10.72 5.10 -8.08
CA ALA A 71 11.92 4.97 -7.27
C ALA A 71 12.03 6.03 -6.14
N TYR A 72 10.90 6.40 -5.55
CA TYR A 72 10.86 7.35 -4.45
C TYR A 72 11.58 6.76 -3.24
N THR A 73 12.62 7.45 -2.79
CA THR A 73 13.31 7.12 -1.55
C THR A 73 12.92 8.15 -0.51
N ASP A 74 12.51 7.67 0.66
CA ASP A 74 12.02 8.53 1.70
C ASP A 74 13.13 9.45 2.21
N THR A 75 12.93 10.76 2.02
CA THR A 75 13.83 11.82 2.51
C THR A 75 13.12 12.69 3.55
N LEU A 76 12.00 12.22 4.10
CA LEU A 76 11.23 12.96 5.09
C LEU A 76 12.09 13.26 6.33
N GLU A 77 12.63 14.48 6.38
CA GLU A 77 13.10 15.09 7.61
C GLU A 77 11.94 15.15 8.58
N SER A 78 12.20 14.73 9.83
CA SER A 78 11.25 14.58 10.93
C SER A 78 10.20 15.70 10.98
N LYS A 79 9.03 15.46 10.39
CA LYS A 79 7.88 16.35 10.52
C LYS A 79 7.23 16.14 11.89
N GLU A 80 6.64 17.21 12.40
CA GLU A 80 5.84 17.20 13.61
C GLU A 80 4.66 16.23 13.43
N VAL A 81 4.60 15.22 14.30
CA VAL A 81 3.55 14.20 14.26
C VAL A 81 2.26 14.83 14.77
N HIS A 82 1.19 14.74 13.99
CA HIS A 82 -0.12 15.28 14.34
C HIS A 82 -1.22 14.30 13.93
N ALA A 83 -2.38 14.43 14.56
CA ALA A 83 -3.54 13.62 14.23
C ALA A 83 -4.10 14.04 12.86
N VAL A 84 -4.21 13.09 11.93
CA VAL A 84 -4.81 13.30 10.60
C VAL A 84 -6.30 12.97 10.71
N SER A 85 -7.15 13.85 10.17
CA SER A 85 -8.60 13.60 10.17
C SER A 85 -8.96 12.51 9.15
N GLU A 86 -10.08 11.82 9.36
CA GLU A 86 -10.57 10.82 8.40
C GLU A 86 -10.86 11.44 7.02
N ALA A 87 -11.39 12.67 6.99
CA ALA A 87 -11.65 13.39 5.75
C ALA A 87 -10.36 13.70 4.98
N ASP A 88 -9.31 14.16 5.67
CA ASP A 88 -8.01 14.44 5.04
C ASP A 88 -7.35 13.14 4.52
N LEU A 89 -7.49 12.05 5.29
CA LEU A 89 -7.01 10.74 4.87
C LEU A 89 -7.75 10.24 3.63
N GLN A 90 -9.08 10.42 3.57
CA GLN A 90 -9.88 10.05 2.41
C GLN A 90 -9.48 10.87 1.18
N LEU A 91 -9.34 12.20 1.31
CA LEU A 91 -8.86 13.06 0.22
C LEU A 91 -7.49 12.61 -0.30
N THR A 92 -6.58 12.27 0.63
CA THR A 92 -5.26 11.74 0.27
C THR A 92 -5.36 10.40 -0.44
N ASN A 93 -6.24 9.50 0.03
CA ASN A 93 -6.48 8.19 -0.58
C ASN A 93 -7.03 8.30 -2.00
N ASP A 94 -7.94 9.24 -2.24
CA ASP A 94 -8.57 9.49 -3.53
C ASP A 94 -7.55 10.07 -4.51
N TRP A 95 -6.76 11.06 -4.08
CA TRP A 95 -5.65 11.61 -4.87
C TRP A 95 -4.61 10.55 -5.23
N LEU A 96 -4.22 9.69 -4.28
CA LEU A 96 -3.33 8.55 -4.58
C LEU A 96 -3.97 7.54 -5.55
N GLY A 97 -5.30 7.45 -5.58
CA GLY A 97 -6.05 6.68 -6.55
C GLY A 97 -5.88 7.20 -7.97
N GLU A 98 -6.03 8.51 -8.15
CA GLU A 98 -5.83 9.19 -9.44
C GLU A 98 -4.40 9.01 -9.94
N VAL A 99 -3.40 9.30 -9.10
CA VAL A 99 -1.98 9.13 -9.46
C VAL A 99 -1.65 7.67 -9.80
N TRP A 100 -2.20 6.71 -9.05
CA TRP A 100 -1.99 5.29 -9.36
C TRP A 100 -2.64 4.90 -10.70
N SER A 101 -3.79 5.46 -11.06
CA SER A 101 -4.42 5.22 -12.36
C SER A 101 -3.48 5.59 -13.48
N ASP A 102 -2.88 6.78 -13.42
CA ASP A 102 -1.92 7.25 -14.41
C ASP A 102 -0.68 6.34 -14.46
N CYS A 103 -0.12 5.95 -13.31
CA CYS A 103 1.04 5.04 -13.27
C CYS A 103 0.72 3.64 -13.82
N SER A 104 -0.49 3.13 -13.57
CA SER A 104 -0.92 1.80 -14.01
C SER A 104 -1.03 1.73 -15.54
N GLU A 105 -1.51 2.78 -16.19
CA GLU A 105 -1.56 2.84 -17.66
C GLU A 105 -0.15 2.76 -18.27
N PHE A 106 0.84 3.42 -17.67
CA PHE A 106 2.23 3.31 -18.11
C PHE A 106 2.83 1.92 -17.87
N GLU A 107 2.49 1.24 -16.77
CA GLU A 107 2.92 -0.15 -16.56
C GLU A 107 2.35 -1.09 -17.60
N GLU A 108 1.05 -0.97 -17.90
CA GLU A 108 0.37 -1.79 -18.89
C GLU A 108 0.95 -1.59 -20.30
N GLU A 109 1.20 -0.36 -20.70
CA GLU A 109 1.82 -0.08 -22.00
C GLU A 109 3.26 -0.59 -22.07
N ARG A 110 4.03 -0.45 -20.99
CA ARG A 110 5.38 -1.03 -20.90
C ARG A 110 5.36 -2.55 -21.03
N HIS A 111 4.39 -3.21 -20.37
CA HIS A 111 4.20 -4.66 -20.49
C HIS A 111 3.86 -5.06 -21.93
N ARG A 112 2.92 -4.35 -22.57
CA ARG A 112 2.56 -4.59 -23.98
C ARG A 112 3.76 -4.46 -24.92
N LEU A 113 4.56 -3.41 -24.76
CA LEU A 113 5.75 -3.20 -25.59
C LEU A 113 6.80 -4.30 -25.38
N GLN A 114 6.97 -4.76 -24.14
CA GLN A 114 7.90 -5.83 -23.82
C GLN A 114 7.47 -7.16 -24.46
N ASP A 115 6.18 -7.47 -24.44
CA ASP A 115 5.64 -8.68 -25.11
C ASP A 115 5.81 -8.60 -26.63
N GLN A 116 5.63 -7.42 -27.23
CA GLN A 116 5.88 -7.20 -28.66
C GLN A 116 7.36 -7.38 -29.03
N LEU A 117 8.27 -6.93 -28.18
CA LEU A 117 9.71 -7.10 -28.38
C LEU A 117 10.08 -8.59 -28.34
N HIS A 118 9.58 -9.32 -27.34
CA HIS A 118 9.79 -10.76 -27.25
C HIS A 118 9.24 -11.52 -28.46
N ALA A 119 8.04 -11.18 -28.94
CA ALA A 119 7.48 -11.80 -30.14
C ALA A 119 8.33 -11.52 -31.40
N THR A 120 8.94 -10.33 -31.47
CA THR A 120 9.85 -9.98 -32.57
C THR A 120 11.13 -10.79 -32.52
N ASP A 121 11.74 -10.92 -31.34
CA ASP A 121 12.95 -11.74 -31.14
C ASP A 121 12.71 -13.22 -31.53
N GLU A 122 11.54 -13.77 -31.17
CA GLU A 122 11.15 -15.14 -31.55
C GLU A 122 11.01 -15.30 -33.07
N LEU A 123 10.46 -14.31 -33.77
CA LEU A 123 10.34 -14.31 -35.23
C LEU A 123 11.71 -14.22 -35.90
N GLU A 124 12.60 -13.35 -35.41
CA GLU A 124 13.98 -13.25 -35.90
C GLU A 124 14.72 -14.57 -35.71
N GLN A 125 14.63 -15.17 -34.53
CA GLN A 125 15.26 -16.46 -34.25
C GLN A 125 14.70 -17.57 -35.16
N THR A 126 13.40 -17.54 -35.43
CA THR A 126 12.74 -18.47 -36.36
C THR A 126 13.24 -18.27 -37.78
N LEU A 127 13.37 -17.02 -38.24
CA LEU A 127 13.87 -16.68 -39.56
C LEU A 127 15.35 -17.06 -39.74
N ASP A 128 16.16 -16.88 -38.71
CA ASP A 128 17.56 -17.35 -38.66
C ASP A 128 17.65 -18.88 -38.69
N ASN A 129 16.75 -19.58 -37.99
CA ASN A 129 16.68 -21.03 -38.08
C ASN A 129 16.32 -21.49 -39.51
N PHE A 130 15.39 -20.81 -40.17
CA PHE A 130 15.03 -21.10 -41.56
C PHE A 130 16.11 -20.69 -42.56
N SER A 131 16.87 -19.63 -42.32
CA SER A 131 17.97 -19.23 -43.20
C SER A 131 19.16 -20.19 -43.09
N ASN A 132 19.41 -20.71 -41.89
CA ASN A 132 20.41 -21.75 -41.63
C ASN A 132 19.95 -23.13 -42.13
N LEU A 133 18.65 -23.42 -42.13
CA LEU A 133 18.06 -24.50 -42.92
C LEU A 133 17.97 -24.06 -44.38
N ASN A 134 19.09 -24.06 -45.08
CA ASN A 134 19.13 -23.87 -46.53
C ASN A 134 18.42 -25.05 -47.23
N ILE A 135 17.09 -25.09 -47.17
CA ILE A 135 16.24 -26.04 -47.88
C ILE A 135 16.25 -25.57 -49.33
N ASP A 136 17.18 -26.12 -50.11
CA ASP A 136 17.15 -26.04 -51.58
C ASP A 136 15.84 -26.73 -52.01
N LEU A 137 14.76 -25.95 -52.14
CA LEU A 137 13.47 -26.37 -52.68
C LEU A 137 13.62 -26.64 -54.19
N LYS A 138 14.48 -27.59 -54.56
CA LYS A 138 14.49 -28.19 -55.89
C LYS A 138 13.49 -29.34 -55.86
N PHE A 139 12.26 -29.00 -56.19
CA PHE A 139 11.28 -29.97 -56.64
C PHE A 139 11.85 -30.68 -57.89
N HIS A 140 11.99 -32.00 -57.81
CA HIS A 140 12.16 -32.91 -58.95
C HIS A 140 10.82 -33.60 -59.21
#